data_AF-A0A7W0USE9-F1
#
_entry.id   AF-A0A7W0USE9-F1
#
_cell.length_a   1.000
_cell.length_b   1.000
_cell.length_c   1.000
_cell.angle_alpha   90.00
_cell.angle_beta   90.00
_cell.angle_gamma   90.00
#
_symmetry.space_group_name_H-M   'P 1'
#
loop_
_entity.id
_entity.type
_entity.pdbx_description
1 polymer ?
#
loop_
_entity_poly.entity_id
_entity_poly.type
_entity_poly.pdbx_seq_one_letter_code
_entity_poly.pdbx_strand_id
1 'polypeptide(L)'
;SRARAHRWRSECDAVAVGINTARIDDPLLTARVEGVARQPRRVVFDSEAGLSPDSQLVRSAHEVPVMLVCSRAAKRTATDGLRNAGVDVIVCSGQNEAARVECALDALGARGVQSLLLEGGPHLAGTFLEADEIDEARMFIAPIVVGGREAKGAIEAEGVELIGQAPRALATDVERIDDDVLITARLREW
;
A
#
# COMPACT_ATOMS: atom_id res chain seq x y z
N SER A 1 -7.57 -14.04 9.81
CA SER A 1 -6.92 -12.86 9.15
C SER A 1 -7.29 -12.61 7.67
N ARG A 2 -7.12 -13.56 6.73
CA ARG A 2 -7.33 -13.30 5.26
C ARG A 2 -8.72 -12.79 4.86
N ALA A 3 -9.78 -13.35 5.43
CA ALA A 3 -11.15 -12.90 5.16
C ALA A 3 -11.38 -11.44 5.58
N ARG A 4 -10.73 -11.02 6.69
CA ARG A 4 -10.79 -9.64 7.19
C ARG A 4 -10.10 -8.66 6.22
N ALA A 5 -8.93 -9.01 5.70
CA ALA A 5 -8.25 -8.19 4.69
C ALA A 5 -9.09 -8.01 3.43
N HIS A 6 -9.76 -9.08 2.95
CA HIS A 6 -10.67 -8.97 1.81
C HIS A 6 -11.88 -8.08 2.07
N ARG A 7 -12.40 -8.06 3.31
CA ARG A 7 -13.46 -7.13 3.72
C ARG A 7 -12.96 -5.68 3.72
N TRP A 8 -11.78 -5.41 4.28
CA TRP A 8 -11.22 -4.05 4.24
C TRP A 8 -10.98 -3.56 2.81
N ARG A 9 -10.53 -4.43 1.91
CA ARG A 9 -10.44 -4.08 0.48
C ARG A 9 -11.79 -3.68 -0.13
N SER A 10 -12.91 -4.26 0.32
CA SER A 10 -14.24 -3.84 -0.15
C SER A 10 -14.76 -2.56 0.51
N GLU A 11 -14.14 -2.13 1.62
CA GLU A 11 -14.53 -0.93 2.37
C GLU A 11 -13.69 0.30 1.97
N CYS A 12 -12.56 0.11 1.27
CA CYS A 12 -11.69 1.18 0.82
C CYS A 12 -11.84 1.48 -0.69
N ASP A 13 -11.62 2.73 -1.07
CA ASP A 13 -11.66 3.16 -2.47
C ASP A 13 -10.48 2.61 -3.28
N ALA A 14 -9.35 2.43 -2.60
CA ALA A 14 -8.13 1.93 -3.20
C ALA A 14 -7.32 1.04 -2.24
N VAL A 15 -6.49 0.18 -2.82
CA VAL A 15 -5.49 -0.63 -2.12
C VAL A 15 -4.13 -0.40 -2.75
N ALA A 16 -3.10 -0.19 -1.93
CA ALA A 16 -1.75 0.11 -2.37
C ALA A 16 -0.76 -1.00 -2.01
N VAL A 17 0.17 -1.25 -2.92
CA VAL A 17 1.40 -2.00 -2.66
C VAL A 17 2.64 -1.35 -3.27
N GLY A 18 3.81 -1.67 -2.72
CA GLY A 18 5.10 -1.34 -3.33
C GLY A 18 5.48 -2.29 -4.47
N ILE A 19 6.33 -1.84 -5.38
CA ILE A 19 6.78 -2.61 -6.55
C ILE A 19 7.41 -3.96 -6.20
N ASN A 20 8.16 -4.05 -5.09
CA ASN A 20 8.77 -5.32 -4.69
C ASN A 20 7.72 -6.37 -4.32
N THR A 21 6.69 -5.97 -3.57
CA THR A 21 5.54 -6.84 -3.27
C THR A 21 4.81 -7.23 -4.55
N ALA A 22 4.55 -6.26 -5.45
CA ALA A 22 3.90 -6.56 -6.72
C ALA A 22 4.70 -7.56 -7.58
N ARG A 23 6.03 -7.48 -7.58
CA ARG A 23 6.91 -8.39 -8.34
C ARG A 23 7.05 -9.78 -7.73
N ILE A 24 7.16 -9.86 -6.41
CA ILE A 24 7.39 -11.13 -5.70
C ILE A 24 6.10 -11.93 -5.61
N ASP A 25 5.00 -11.29 -5.24
CA ASP A 25 3.74 -11.97 -4.94
C ASP A 25 2.77 -12.01 -6.14
N ASP A 26 3.01 -11.17 -7.15
CA ASP A 26 2.14 -10.97 -8.32
C ASP A 26 0.63 -10.91 -7.96
N PRO A 27 0.21 -10.01 -7.05
CA PRO A 27 -1.13 -10.05 -6.49
C PRO A 27 -2.18 -9.47 -7.44
N LEU A 28 -3.44 -9.93 -7.33
CA LEU A 28 -4.57 -9.31 -8.03
C LEU A 28 -5.09 -8.03 -7.37
N LEU A 29 -4.86 -7.88 -6.06
CA LEU A 29 -5.34 -6.77 -5.21
C LEU A 29 -6.86 -6.53 -5.29
N THR A 30 -7.64 -7.62 -5.40
CA THR A 30 -9.10 -7.57 -5.42
C THR A 30 -9.72 -7.90 -4.06
N ALA A 31 -10.91 -7.36 -3.82
CA ALA A 31 -11.79 -7.77 -2.74
C ALA A 31 -12.55 -9.04 -3.17
N ARG A 32 -12.36 -10.13 -2.42
CA ARG A 32 -12.99 -11.43 -2.67
C ARG A 32 -14.06 -11.67 -1.61
N VAL A 33 -15.10 -10.83 -1.67
CA VAL A 33 -16.26 -10.87 -0.77
C VAL A 33 -17.51 -11.01 -1.64
N GLU A 34 -18.45 -11.84 -1.19
CA GLU A 34 -19.73 -12.04 -1.89
C GLU A 34 -20.52 -10.72 -1.95
N GLY A 35 -21.09 -10.41 -3.11
CA GLY A 35 -21.88 -9.19 -3.29
C GLY A 35 -21.08 -7.88 -3.29
N VAL A 36 -19.75 -7.94 -3.48
CA VAL A 36 -18.92 -6.72 -3.54
C VAL A 36 -19.42 -5.79 -4.66
N ALA A 37 -19.92 -4.61 -4.26
CA ALA A 37 -20.53 -3.66 -5.20
C ALA A 37 -19.50 -3.06 -6.17
N ARG A 38 -18.26 -2.85 -5.69
CA ARG A 38 -17.16 -2.27 -6.47
C ARG A 38 -15.82 -2.80 -5.98
N GLN A 39 -14.92 -3.11 -6.92
CA GLN A 39 -13.53 -3.43 -6.59
C GLN A 39 -12.74 -2.16 -6.22
N PRO A 40 -11.82 -2.21 -5.24
CA PRO A 40 -10.94 -1.09 -4.96
C PRO A 40 -10.06 -0.82 -6.17
N ARG A 41 -9.71 0.46 -6.39
CA ARG A 41 -8.66 0.79 -7.36
C ARG A 41 -7.31 0.26 -6.85
N ARG A 42 -6.47 -0.21 -7.75
CA ARG A 42 -5.22 -0.89 -7.38
C ARG A 42 -4.05 0.04 -7.63
N VAL A 43 -3.30 0.39 -6.58
CA VAL A 43 -2.22 1.37 -6.65
C VAL A 43 -0.88 0.66 -6.47
N VAL A 44 0.04 0.87 -7.39
CA VAL A 44 1.41 0.37 -7.28
C VAL A 44 2.36 1.55 -7.16
N PHE A 45 3.12 1.61 -6.07
CA PHE A 45 4.22 2.55 -5.91
C PHE A 45 5.49 1.94 -6.52
N ASP A 46 5.92 2.51 -7.64
CA ASP A 46 7.02 2.04 -8.47
C ASP A 46 7.79 3.23 -9.06
N SER A 47 8.82 3.68 -8.35
CA SER A 47 9.61 4.86 -8.71
C SER A 47 10.15 4.85 -10.15
N GLU A 48 10.42 3.67 -10.72
CA GLU A 48 11.02 3.49 -12.04
C GLU A 48 10.02 3.07 -13.14
N ALA A 49 8.76 2.83 -12.78
CA ALA A 49 7.73 2.27 -13.67
C ALA A 49 8.15 0.93 -14.30
N GLY A 50 8.82 0.08 -13.53
CA GLY A 50 9.26 -1.26 -13.92
C GLY A 50 8.27 -2.39 -13.59
N LEU A 51 6.99 -2.11 -13.37
CA LEU A 51 5.94 -3.12 -13.25
C LEU A 51 5.85 -3.93 -14.55
N SER A 52 5.87 -5.26 -14.43
CA SER A 52 5.88 -6.13 -15.60
C SER A 52 4.54 -6.04 -16.35
N PRO A 53 4.55 -5.88 -17.70
CA PRO A 53 3.36 -6.01 -18.52
C PRO A 53 2.64 -7.37 -18.38
N ASP A 54 3.38 -8.42 -17.99
CA ASP A 54 2.85 -9.77 -17.79
C ASP A 54 2.30 -10.00 -16.36
N SER A 55 2.43 -9.02 -15.47
CA SER A 55 1.86 -9.11 -14.12
C SER A 55 0.34 -9.29 -14.16
N GLN A 56 -0.22 -9.96 -13.15
CA GLN A 56 -1.67 -10.09 -13.00
C GLN A 56 -2.36 -8.72 -12.92
N LEU A 57 -1.71 -7.72 -12.33
CA LEU A 57 -2.21 -6.36 -12.26
C LEU A 57 -2.38 -5.76 -13.66
N VAL A 58 -1.33 -5.76 -14.48
CA VAL A 58 -1.38 -5.16 -15.82
C VAL A 58 -2.32 -5.94 -16.73
N ARG A 59 -2.27 -7.28 -16.73
CA ARG A 59 -3.15 -8.12 -17.57
C ARG A 59 -4.64 -7.92 -17.28
N SER A 60 -4.99 -7.53 -16.06
CA SER A 60 -6.37 -7.27 -15.65
C SER A 60 -6.72 -5.78 -15.54
N ALA A 61 -5.87 -4.87 -16.03
CA ALA A 61 -6.05 -3.43 -15.87
C ALA A 61 -7.34 -2.89 -16.54
N HIS A 62 -7.80 -3.57 -17.59
CA HIS A 62 -9.07 -3.25 -18.26
C HIS A 62 -10.31 -3.69 -17.49
N GLU A 63 -10.19 -4.67 -16.59
CA GLU A 63 -11.30 -5.18 -15.78
C GLU A 63 -11.41 -4.43 -14.44
N VAL A 64 -10.26 -4.20 -13.79
CA VAL A 64 -10.17 -3.45 -12.54
C VAL A 64 -9.10 -2.37 -12.71
N PRO A 65 -9.37 -1.08 -12.47
CA PRO A 65 -8.38 -0.04 -12.71
C PRO A 65 -7.08 -0.24 -11.92
N VAL A 66 -5.94 -0.04 -12.60
CA VAL A 66 -4.61 0.02 -11.98
C VAL A 66 -4.05 1.43 -12.16
N MET A 67 -3.58 2.00 -11.05
CA MET A 67 -2.82 3.23 -11.02
C MET A 67 -1.37 2.90 -10.64
N LEU A 68 -0.41 3.44 -11.39
CA LEU A 68 1.01 3.32 -11.10
C LEU A 68 1.58 4.68 -10.75
N VAL A 69 2.15 4.79 -9.54
CA VAL A 69 2.83 5.99 -9.05
C VAL A 69 4.31 5.84 -9.32
N CYS A 70 4.89 6.75 -10.10
CA CYS A 70 6.32 6.74 -10.41
C CYS A 70 6.97 8.12 -10.25
N SER A 71 8.31 8.13 -10.24
CA SER A 71 9.07 9.38 -10.22
C SER A 71 9.10 10.05 -11.61
N ARG A 72 9.44 11.33 -11.65
CA ARG A 72 9.77 12.05 -12.91
C ARG A 72 10.97 11.47 -13.65
N ALA A 73 11.84 10.71 -12.98
CA ALA A 73 13.01 10.07 -13.58
C ALA A 73 12.67 8.74 -14.28
N ALA A 74 11.44 8.21 -14.12
CA ALA A 74 11.00 7.01 -14.80
C ALA A 74 11.12 7.18 -16.32
N LYS A 75 11.62 6.12 -17.00
CA LYS A 75 11.82 6.16 -18.45
C LYS A 75 10.49 6.34 -19.15
N ARG A 76 10.41 7.32 -20.07
CA ARG A 76 9.18 7.58 -20.85
C ARG A 76 8.66 6.32 -21.54
N THR A 77 9.55 5.55 -22.15
CA THR A 77 9.21 4.27 -22.80
C THR A 77 8.53 3.28 -21.86
N ALA A 78 8.94 3.20 -20.60
CA ALA A 78 8.31 2.35 -19.59
C ALA A 78 6.92 2.87 -19.23
N THR A 79 6.80 4.17 -18.95
CA THR A 79 5.49 4.78 -18.63
C THR A 79 4.50 4.68 -19.78
N ASP A 80 4.96 4.85 -21.02
CA ASP A 80 4.10 4.78 -22.21
C ASP A 80 3.69 3.33 -22.51
N GLY A 81 4.58 2.36 -22.28
CA GLY A 81 4.25 0.93 -22.36
C GLY A 81 3.12 0.56 -21.39
N LEU A 82 3.19 1.03 -20.14
CA LEU A 82 2.15 0.80 -19.13
C LEU A 82 0.83 1.50 -19.47
N ARG A 83 0.88 2.75 -19.95
CA ARG A 83 -0.32 3.46 -20.42
C ARG A 83 -1.00 2.72 -21.58
N ASN A 84 -0.22 2.23 -22.54
CA ASN A 84 -0.72 1.44 -23.66
C ASN A 84 -1.35 0.11 -23.20
N ALA A 85 -0.89 -0.44 -22.07
CA ALA A 85 -1.48 -1.61 -21.43
C ALA A 85 -2.69 -1.29 -20.51
N GLY A 86 -3.19 -0.05 -20.51
CA GLY A 86 -4.38 0.35 -19.75
C GLY A 86 -4.11 0.80 -18.31
N VAL A 87 -2.86 0.98 -17.90
CA VAL A 87 -2.51 1.49 -16.56
C VAL A 87 -2.55 3.02 -16.52
N ASP A 88 -3.21 3.61 -15.53
CA ASP A 88 -3.16 5.06 -15.27
C ASP A 88 -1.85 5.41 -14.55
N VAL A 89 -0.93 6.05 -15.26
CA VAL A 89 0.40 6.38 -14.74
C VAL A 89 0.43 7.80 -14.17
N ILE A 90 0.64 7.89 -12.85
CA ILE A 90 0.78 9.12 -12.06
C ILE A 90 2.27 9.42 -11.87
N VAL A 91 2.77 10.46 -12.53
CA VAL A 91 4.17 10.91 -12.41
C VAL A 91 4.27 11.96 -11.32
N CYS A 92 4.92 11.63 -10.20
CA CYS A 92 5.02 12.48 -9.02
C CYS A 92 6.32 13.30 -8.97
N SER A 93 6.23 14.51 -8.41
CA SER A 93 7.32 15.51 -8.37
C SER A 93 8.24 15.45 -7.16
N GLY A 94 7.91 14.63 -6.16
CA GLY A 94 8.64 14.52 -4.90
C GLY A 94 10.13 14.23 -5.10
N GLN A 95 10.98 14.99 -4.39
CA GLN A 95 12.45 14.87 -4.48
C GLN A 95 12.97 13.60 -3.81
N ASN A 96 12.22 13.03 -2.87
CA ASN A 96 12.47 11.77 -2.19
C ASN A 96 11.20 10.90 -2.22
N GLU A 97 11.22 9.75 -1.56
CA GLU A 97 10.09 8.80 -1.59
C GLU A 97 8.89 9.31 -0.78
N ALA A 98 9.12 9.90 0.40
CA ALA A 98 8.08 10.49 1.24
C ALA A 98 7.30 11.60 0.52
N ALA A 99 8.00 12.57 -0.07
CA ALA A 99 7.36 13.63 -0.87
C ALA A 99 6.67 13.09 -2.14
N ARG A 100 7.04 11.89 -2.62
CA ARG A 100 6.29 11.22 -3.70
C ARG A 100 5.01 10.57 -3.17
N VAL A 101 4.99 10.09 -1.93
CA VAL A 101 3.77 9.61 -1.28
C VAL A 101 2.78 10.76 -1.15
N GLU A 102 3.16 11.90 -0.59
CA GLU A 102 2.31 13.10 -0.48
C GLU A 102 1.72 13.50 -1.84
N CYS A 103 2.59 13.65 -2.85
CA CYS A 103 2.17 13.99 -4.21
C CYS A 103 1.22 12.95 -4.83
N ALA A 104 1.41 11.67 -4.52
CA ALA A 104 0.53 10.61 -4.97
C ALA A 104 -0.83 10.66 -4.27
N LEU A 105 -0.87 10.92 -2.96
CA LEU A 105 -2.10 11.07 -2.19
C LEU A 105 -2.94 12.25 -2.69
N ASP A 106 -2.32 13.39 -3.00
CA ASP A 106 -3.00 14.52 -3.66
C ASP A 106 -3.62 14.10 -5.00
N ALA A 107 -2.85 13.40 -5.83
CA ALA A 107 -3.30 12.95 -7.15
C ALA A 107 -4.41 11.89 -7.06
N LEU A 108 -4.41 11.05 -6.02
CA LEU A 108 -5.45 10.07 -5.72
C LEU A 108 -6.72 10.76 -5.21
N GLY A 109 -6.58 11.73 -4.30
CA GLY A 109 -7.68 12.54 -3.78
C GLY A 109 -8.39 13.33 -4.89
N ALA A 110 -7.64 13.92 -5.82
CA ALA A 110 -8.20 14.58 -7.00
C ALA A 110 -8.99 13.63 -7.93
N ARG A 111 -8.73 12.32 -7.86
CA ARG A 111 -9.48 11.27 -8.58
C ARG A 111 -10.63 10.68 -7.75
N GLY A 112 -10.92 11.25 -6.58
CA GLY A 112 -11.98 10.80 -5.67
C GLY A 112 -11.65 9.54 -4.88
N VAL A 113 -10.36 9.25 -4.64
CA VAL A 113 -9.95 8.24 -3.65
C VAL A 113 -9.92 8.92 -2.28
N GLN A 114 -10.81 8.52 -1.38
CA GLN A 114 -10.91 9.07 -0.02
C GLN A 114 -10.33 8.13 1.03
N SER A 115 -10.19 6.84 0.70
CA SER A 115 -9.61 5.82 1.57
C SER A 115 -8.62 4.93 0.83
N LEU A 116 -7.44 4.75 1.40
CA LEU A 116 -6.36 3.92 0.85
C LEU A 116 -5.95 2.85 1.86
N LEU A 117 -6.12 1.58 1.50
CA LEU A 117 -5.60 0.47 2.28
C LEU A 117 -4.17 0.15 1.85
N LEU A 118 -3.19 0.42 2.70
CA LEU A 118 -1.80 0.03 2.48
C LEU A 118 -1.57 -1.41 2.97
N GLU A 119 -1.31 -2.35 2.06
CA GLU A 119 -1.05 -3.76 2.41
C GLU A 119 0.45 -4.13 2.38
N GLY A 120 1.32 -3.16 2.12
CA GLY A 120 2.78 -3.31 2.22
C GLY A 120 3.54 -3.07 0.91
N GLY A 121 4.79 -3.49 0.75
CA GLY A 121 5.66 -4.15 1.74
C GLY A 121 6.26 -3.18 2.78
N PRO A 122 7.17 -3.69 3.63
CA PRO A 122 7.74 -2.96 4.75
C PRO A 122 8.35 -1.60 4.37
N HIS A 123 9.03 -1.55 3.22
CA HIS A 123 9.61 -0.33 2.67
C HIS A 123 8.57 0.75 2.36
N LEU A 124 7.48 0.38 1.69
CA LEU A 124 6.41 1.36 1.37
C LEU A 124 5.70 1.81 2.66
N ALA A 125 5.45 0.89 3.60
CA ALA A 125 4.92 1.24 4.91
C ALA A 125 5.82 2.22 5.67
N GLY A 126 7.14 2.02 5.60
CA GLY A 126 8.11 2.96 6.18
C GLY A 126 8.11 4.31 5.48
N THR A 127 8.00 4.34 4.15
CA THR A 127 7.91 5.60 3.41
C THR A 127 6.65 6.40 3.78
N PHE A 128 5.51 5.74 3.97
CA PHE A 128 4.28 6.38 4.45
C PHE A 128 4.41 6.87 5.90
N LEU A 129 5.15 6.13 6.74
CA LEU A 129 5.44 6.55 8.10
C LEU A 129 6.34 7.80 8.12
N GLU A 130 7.37 7.84 7.28
CA GLU A 130 8.29 8.97 7.14
C GLU A 130 7.63 10.22 6.53
N ALA A 131 6.65 10.02 5.65
CA ALA A 131 5.79 11.09 5.14
C ALA A 131 4.80 11.61 6.18
N ASP A 132 4.66 10.94 7.33
CA ASP A 132 3.58 11.15 8.28
C ASP A 132 2.23 11.08 7.53
N GLU A 133 1.92 9.96 6.89
CA GLU A 133 0.66 9.77 6.13
C GLU A 133 -0.04 8.46 6.49
N ILE A 134 0.11 8.02 7.75
CA ILE A 134 -0.58 6.86 8.30
C ILE A 134 -1.58 7.34 9.35
N ASP A 135 -2.87 7.20 9.03
CA ASP A 135 -3.94 7.51 9.97
C ASP A 135 -4.17 6.36 10.97
N GLU A 136 -4.16 5.12 10.47
CA GLU A 136 -4.46 3.91 11.26
C GLU A 136 -3.55 2.75 10.86
N ALA A 137 -3.02 2.03 11.85
CA ALA A 137 -2.28 0.80 11.66
C ALA A 137 -3.10 -0.41 12.16
N ARG A 138 -3.27 -1.42 11.31
CA ARG A 138 -3.94 -2.69 11.62
C ARG A 138 -2.95 -3.83 11.55
N MET A 139 -2.51 -4.34 12.69
CA MET A 139 -1.41 -5.30 12.81
C MET A 139 -1.94 -6.68 13.23
N PHE A 140 -1.73 -7.69 12.38
CA PHE A 140 -1.97 -9.09 12.74
C PHE A 140 -0.71 -9.69 13.37
N ILE A 141 -0.87 -10.30 14.54
CA ILE A 141 0.17 -11.04 15.24
C ILE A 141 -0.28 -12.50 15.36
N ALA A 142 0.41 -13.39 14.64
CA ALA A 142 0.21 -14.82 14.75
C ALA A 142 1.09 -15.41 15.87
N PRO A 143 0.67 -16.49 16.57
CA PRO A 143 1.45 -17.16 17.60
C PRO A 143 2.54 -18.06 16.99
N ILE A 144 3.36 -17.51 16.09
CA ILE A 144 4.41 -18.22 15.34
C ILE A 144 5.74 -17.50 15.56
N VAL A 145 6.78 -18.27 15.94
CA VAL A 145 8.15 -17.76 16.15
C VAL A 145 9.02 -18.21 14.98
N VAL A 146 9.35 -17.29 14.08
CA VAL A 146 10.18 -17.57 12.89
C VAL A 146 11.68 -17.42 13.20
N GLY A 147 12.05 -16.44 14.03
CA GLY A 147 13.45 -16.06 14.25
C GLY A 147 14.09 -15.42 13.00
N GLY A 148 15.42 -15.29 13.01
CA GLY A 148 16.21 -14.76 11.89
C GLY A 148 16.71 -13.34 12.12
N ARG A 149 18.04 -13.16 12.07
CA ARG A 149 18.70 -11.85 12.25
C ARG A 149 18.39 -10.88 11.09
N GLU A 150 18.20 -11.43 9.90
CA GLU A 150 17.89 -10.69 8.67
C GLU A 150 16.41 -10.80 8.30
N ALA A 151 15.57 -11.30 9.21
CA ALA A 151 14.13 -11.33 8.98
C ALA A 151 13.62 -9.89 8.82
N LYS A 152 12.84 -9.66 7.77
CA LYS A 152 12.28 -8.33 7.50
C LYS A 152 11.26 -7.95 8.57
N GLY A 153 11.36 -6.71 9.05
CA GLY A 153 10.37 -6.12 9.94
C GLY A 153 9.07 -5.82 9.22
N ALA A 154 8.03 -5.46 9.98
CA ALA A 154 6.75 -5.02 9.41
C ALA A 154 6.85 -3.65 8.72
N ILE A 155 7.79 -2.81 9.17
CA ILE A 155 8.07 -1.47 8.66
C ILE A 155 9.59 -1.36 8.48
N GLU A 156 10.03 -0.92 7.30
CA GLU A 156 11.42 -0.59 6.98
C GLU A 156 11.51 0.92 6.78
N ALA A 157 12.01 1.64 7.79
CA ALA A 157 12.18 3.10 7.80
C ALA A 157 13.51 3.46 8.50
N GLU A 158 13.99 4.69 8.34
CA GLU A 158 15.16 5.19 9.10
C GLU A 158 14.90 5.12 10.62
N GLY A 159 13.65 5.36 11.03
CA GLY A 159 13.18 5.22 12.40
C GLY A 159 13.47 6.44 13.28
N VAL A 160 13.31 6.26 14.60
CA VAL A 160 13.58 7.29 15.60
C VAL A 160 14.67 6.83 16.56
N GLU A 161 15.52 7.74 17.01
CA GLU A 161 16.59 7.42 17.97
C GLU A 161 16.03 7.14 19.37
N LEU A 162 14.99 7.89 19.78
CA LEU A 162 14.39 7.80 21.10
C LEU A 162 12.94 7.37 21.01
N ILE A 163 12.53 6.44 21.89
CA ILE A 163 11.13 5.97 21.96
C ILE A 163 10.12 7.09 22.22
N GLY A 164 10.55 8.19 22.85
CA GLY A 164 9.72 9.38 23.08
C GLY A 164 9.38 10.16 21.80
N GLN A 165 10.12 9.96 20.72
CA GLN A 165 9.90 10.57 19.41
C GLN A 165 9.01 9.70 18.51
N ALA A 166 8.78 8.43 18.88
CA ALA A 166 7.95 7.53 18.10
C ALA A 166 6.49 7.99 18.11
N PRO A 167 5.76 7.88 16.98
CA PRO A 167 4.33 8.15 16.94
C PRO A 167 3.59 7.31 17.98
N ARG A 168 2.76 7.96 18.79
CA ARG A 168 1.93 7.29 19.78
C ARG A 168 0.50 7.20 19.28
N ALA A 169 -0.09 6.02 19.41
CA ALA A 169 -1.49 5.83 19.10
C ALA A 169 -2.36 6.69 20.03
N LEU A 170 -3.32 7.41 19.43
CA LEU A 170 -4.39 8.13 20.10
C LEU A 170 -5.43 7.18 20.69
N ALA A 171 -5.63 6.04 20.04
CA ALA A 171 -6.50 4.97 20.51
C ALA A 171 -5.97 3.61 20.05
N THR A 172 -6.21 2.58 20.86
CA THR A 172 -5.83 1.20 20.56
C THR A 172 -7.00 0.28 20.85
N ASP A 173 -7.27 -0.63 19.93
CA ASP A 173 -8.21 -1.75 20.10
C ASP A 173 -7.51 -3.08 19.84
N VAL A 174 -7.94 -4.13 20.53
CA VAL A 174 -7.35 -5.47 20.43
C VAL A 174 -8.44 -6.52 20.30
N GLU A 175 -8.45 -7.22 19.18
CA GLU A 175 -9.40 -8.28 18.86
C GLU A 175 -8.66 -9.61 18.64
N ARG A 176 -9.16 -10.71 19.21
CA ARG A 176 -8.68 -12.05 18.83
C ARG A 176 -9.45 -12.52 17.59
N ILE A 177 -8.72 -12.93 16.55
CA ILE A 177 -9.28 -13.47 15.30
C ILE A 177 -8.68 -14.85 15.08
N ASP A 178 -9.49 -15.88 15.32
CA ASP A 178 -9.04 -17.27 15.34
C ASP A 178 -7.89 -17.46 16.35
N ASP A 179 -6.70 -17.84 15.87
CA ASP A 179 -5.47 -17.95 16.66
C ASP A 179 -4.60 -16.69 16.59
N ASP A 180 -4.93 -15.72 15.74
CA ASP A 180 -4.21 -14.45 15.59
C ASP A 180 -4.77 -13.39 16.56
N VAL A 181 -3.96 -12.36 16.83
CA VAL A 181 -4.41 -11.11 17.47
C VAL A 181 -4.34 -9.98 16.46
N LEU A 182 -5.42 -9.22 16.33
CA LEU A 182 -5.46 -7.96 15.60
C LEU A 182 -5.32 -6.81 16.59
N ILE A 183 -4.30 -5.98 16.40
CA ILE A 183 -4.15 -4.70 17.09
C ILE A 183 -4.46 -3.59 16.10
N THR A 184 -5.44 -2.75 16.42
CA THR A 184 -5.75 -1.55 15.65
C THR A 184 -5.27 -0.34 16.43
N ALA A 185 -4.41 0.49 15.83
CA ALA A 185 -3.82 1.66 16.44
C ALA A 185 -4.11 2.90 15.58
N ARG A 186 -4.89 3.83 16.12
CA ARG A 186 -5.21 5.11 15.46
C ARG A 186 -4.12 6.13 15.79
N LEU A 187 -3.49 6.71 14.79
CA LEU A 187 -2.38 7.67 14.92
C LEU A 187 -2.84 9.12 14.71
N ARG A 188 -3.93 9.35 13.97
CA ARG A 188 -4.48 10.67 13.66
C ARG A 188 -5.98 10.77 13.95
N GLU A 189 -6.49 11.99 14.06
CA GLU A 189 -7.93 12.27 14.10
C GLU A 189 -8.46 12.47 12.67
N TRP A 190 -9.61 11.91 12.34
CA TRP A 190 -10.32 12.11 11.06
C TRP A 190 -11.84 12.10 11.26
#